data_AF-A0A0N7ZA00-F1
#
_entry.id   AF-A0A0N7ZA00-F1
#
_cell.length_a   1.000
_cell.length_b   1.000
_cell.length_c   1.000
_cell.angle_alpha   90.00
_cell.angle_beta   90.00
_cell.angle_gamma   90.00
#
_symmetry.space_group_name_H-M   'P 1'
#
loop_
_entity.id
_entity.type
_entity.pdbx_description
1 polymer ?
#
loop_
_entity_poly.entity_id
_entity_poly.type
_entity_poly.pdbx_seq_one_letter_code
_entity_poly.pdbx_strand_id
1 'polypeptide(L)'
;MGTQLMIFIKDYKLMKEAFSRSEFTLRPNWEVLKFIEEVPHGIVSSSGIIWHNNRRFTLRQLRDLGMGKSSLVGAVQHQGLKLRETIAEKAGTPGMIPHQLNVTVINVIWHMVASAWRVSLGKSLLFCIILPVLSISSILFIKEFDGCFSSLQADSSMQKTKDYMSL
;
A
#
# COMPACT_ATOMS: atom_id res chain seq x y z
N MET A 1 -15.45 -11.33 9.33
CA MET A 1 -15.84 -10.35 10.39
C MET A 1 -17.28 -9.96 10.15
N GLY A 2 -18.12 -9.99 11.18
CA GLY A 2 -19.57 -9.98 10.99
C GLY A 2 -20.06 -11.33 10.43
N THR A 3 -20.91 -11.31 9.40
CA THR A 3 -21.47 -12.51 8.74
C THR A 3 -20.56 -13.18 7.71
N GLN A 4 -19.41 -12.59 7.39
CA GLN A 4 -18.50 -13.12 6.37
C GLN A 4 -17.48 -14.11 6.95
N LEU A 5 -17.47 -15.33 6.40
CA LEU A 5 -16.46 -16.36 6.68
C LEU A 5 -15.09 -15.90 6.19
N MET A 6 -14.10 -15.98 7.07
CA MET A 6 -12.70 -15.68 6.74
C MET A 6 -11.83 -16.85 7.15
N ILE A 7 -10.90 -17.22 6.27
CA ILE A 7 -10.00 -18.35 6.47
C ILE A 7 -8.59 -17.78 6.63
N PHE A 8 -7.93 -18.10 7.75
CA PHE A 8 -6.56 -17.69 8.03
C PHE A 8 -5.59 -18.82 7.71
N ILE A 9 -4.69 -18.59 6.76
CA ILE A 9 -3.64 -19.56 6.40
C ILE A 9 -2.34 -19.12 7.07
N LYS A 10 -1.84 -19.92 8.01
CA LYS A 10 -0.61 -19.63 8.77
C LYS A 10 0.64 -20.29 8.17
N ASP A 11 0.50 -21.40 7.47
CA ASP A 11 1.64 -22.15 6.91
C ASP A 11 2.05 -21.60 5.54
N TYR A 12 3.35 -21.45 5.33
CA TYR A 12 3.95 -20.97 4.09
C TYR A 12 3.66 -21.91 2.92
N LYS A 13 3.74 -23.24 3.12
CA LYS A 13 3.51 -24.21 2.04
C LYS A 13 2.07 -24.09 1.51
N LEU A 14 1.10 -24.06 2.43
CA LEU A 14 -0.31 -23.88 2.10
C LEU A 14 -0.58 -22.51 1.47
N MET A 15 0.07 -21.46 1.96
CA MET A 15 -0.06 -20.11 1.40
C MET A 15 0.41 -20.07 -0.06
N LYS A 16 1.58 -20.66 -0.34
CA LYS A 16 2.12 -20.75 -1.71
C LYS A 16 1.21 -21.55 -2.63
N GLU A 17 0.68 -22.68 -2.16
CA GLU A 17 -0.26 -23.50 -2.91
C GLU A 17 -1.57 -22.73 -3.19
N ALA A 18 -2.16 -22.10 -2.18
CA ALA A 18 -3.37 -21.31 -2.32
C ALA A 18 -3.19 -20.17 -3.35
N PHE A 19 -2.12 -19.37 -3.26
CA PHE A 19 -1.87 -18.28 -4.20
C PHE A 19 -1.44 -18.72 -5.61
N SER A 20 -1.05 -19.99 -5.79
CA SER A 20 -0.72 -20.53 -7.12
C SER A 20 -1.96 -20.87 -7.95
N ARG A 21 -3.09 -21.11 -7.28
CA ARG A 21 -4.35 -21.51 -7.90
C ARG A 21 -5.17 -20.29 -8.30
N SER A 22 -5.79 -20.34 -9.47
CA SER A 22 -6.61 -19.25 -10.03
C SER A 22 -7.86 -18.93 -9.20
N GLU A 23 -8.35 -19.91 -8.46
CA GLU A 23 -9.56 -19.91 -7.67
C GLU A 23 -9.47 -18.93 -6.49
N PHE A 24 -8.25 -18.69 -5.98
CA PHE A 24 -7.97 -17.74 -4.90
C PHE A 24 -7.54 -16.36 -5.40
N THR A 25 -7.66 -16.09 -6.71
CA THR A 25 -7.28 -14.78 -7.28
C THR A 25 -8.38 -13.73 -7.22
N LEU A 26 -9.58 -14.09 -6.77
CA LEU A 26 -10.72 -13.18 -6.64
C LEU A 26 -10.47 -12.15 -5.54
N ARG A 27 -11.01 -10.93 -5.74
CA ARG A 27 -10.97 -9.86 -4.74
C ARG A 27 -12.25 -9.88 -3.91
N PRO A 28 -12.16 -9.89 -2.57
CA PRO A 28 -13.34 -9.74 -1.73
C PRO A 28 -13.95 -8.35 -1.97
N ASN A 29 -15.28 -8.29 -1.94
CA ASN A 29 -16.00 -7.04 -2.11
C ASN A 29 -15.93 -6.21 -0.82
N TRP A 30 -14.80 -5.55 -0.60
CA TRP A 30 -14.63 -4.70 0.57
C TRP A 30 -15.39 -3.39 0.34
N GLU A 31 -16.31 -3.05 1.24
CA GLU A 31 -17.01 -1.76 1.22
C GLU A 31 -16.05 -0.55 1.12
N VAL A 32 -14.84 -0.65 1.67
CA VAL A 32 -13.79 0.38 1.56
C VAL A 32 -13.36 0.62 0.11
N LEU A 33 -13.26 -0.44 -0.71
CA LEU A 33 -12.91 -0.31 -2.12
C LEU A 33 -14.05 0.32 -2.95
N LYS A 34 -15.31 0.10 -2.55
CA LYS A 34 -16.47 0.72 -3.22
C LYS A 34 -16.53 2.23 -3.04
N PHE A 35 -16.05 2.76 -1.91
CA PHE A 35 -15.94 4.21 -1.71
C PHE A 35 -14.93 4.87 -2.66
N ILE A 36 -13.98 4.11 -3.21
CA ILE A 36 -12.95 4.60 -4.14
C ILE A 36 -13.42 4.41 -5.59
N GLU A 37 -13.99 3.27 -5.90
CA GLU A 37 -14.52 2.92 -7.22
C GLU A 37 -15.90 2.29 -7.07
N GLU A 38 -16.96 2.99 -7.51
CA GLU A 38 -18.32 2.44 -7.49
C GLU A 38 -18.46 1.16 -8.32
N VAL A 39 -17.68 1.07 -9.41
CA VAL A 39 -17.60 -0.12 -10.26
C VAL A 39 -16.13 -0.55 -10.38
N PRO A 40 -15.80 -1.82 -10.06
CA PRO A 40 -14.41 -2.28 -9.96
C PRO A 40 -13.78 -2.46 -11.35
N HIS A 41 -13.19 -1.39 -11.88
CA HIS A 41 -12.47 -1.39 -13.16
C HIS A 41 -10.95 -1.40 -12.96
N GLY A 42 -10.45 -0.98 -11.80
CA GLY A 42 -9.01 -0.93 -11.51
C GLY A 42 -8.35 -2.31 -11.34
N ILE A 43 -7.02 -2.38 -11.39
CA ILE A 43 -6.26 -3.65 -11.17
C ILE A 43 -6.40 -4.16 -9.73
N VAL A 44 -6.68 -3.27 -8.78
CA VAL A 44 -6.78 -3.62 -7.35
C VAL A 44 -8.17 -4.18 -7.02
N SER A 45 -9.22 -3.61 -7.61
CA SER A 45 -10.63 -3.89 -7.32
C SER A 45 -11.25 -4.93 -8.27
N SER A 46 -10.82 -5.00 -9.53
CA SER A 46 -11.39 -5.91 -10.53
C SER A 46 -10.97 -7.37 -10.34
N SER A 47 -11.77 -8.29 -10.90
CA SER A 47 -11.51 -9.73 -10.92
C SER A 47 -11.82 -10.32 -12.30
N GLY A 48 -11.35 -11.54 -12.57
CA GLY A 48 -11.61 -12.24 -13.82
C GLY A 48 -10.89 -11.67 -15.04
N ILE A 49 -11.57 -11.66 -16.20
CA ILE A 49 -10.97 -11.26 -17.49
C ILE A 49 -10.56 -9.79 -17.53
N ILE A 50 -11.32 -8.91 -16.87
CA ILE A 50 -11.03 -7.47 -16.78
C ILE A 50 -9.69 -7.27 -16.07
N TRP A 51 -9.51 -7.93 -14.92
CA TRP A 51 -8.26 -7.88 -14.18
C TRP A 51 -7.07 -8.39 -15.00
N HIS A 52 -7.24 -9.51 -15.71
CA HIS A 52 -6.19 -10.09 -16.54
C HIS A 52 -5.77 -9.13 -17.67
N ASN A 53 -6.74 -8.55 -18.37
CA ASN A 53 -6.51 -7.60 -19.46
C ASN A 53 -5.83 -6.33 -18.96
N ASN A 54 -6.34 -5.74 -17.87
CA ASN A 54 -5.79 -4.51 -17.30
C ASN A 54 -4.37 -4.74 -16.77
N ARG A 55 -4.12 -5.83 -16.06
CA ARG A 55 -2.76 -6.20 -15.61
C ARG A 55 -1.80 -6.36 -16.79
N ARG A 56 -2.21 -7.08 -17.84
CA ARG A 56 -1.37 -7.32 -19.02
C ARG A 56 -1.09 -6.02 -19.79
N PHE A 57 -2.10 -5.16 -19.93
CA PHE A 57 -1.95 -3.85 -20.54
C PHE A 57 -0.99 -2.97 -19.73
N THR A 58 -1.23 -2.80 -18.43
CA THR A 58 -0.40 -1.95 -17.56
C THR A 58 1.05 -2.44 -17.48
N LEU A 59 1.31 -3.74 -17.35
CA LEU A 59 2.69 -4.25 -17.31
C LEU A 59 3.46 -3.99 -18.61
N ARG A 60 2.77 -4.04 -19.76
CA ARG A 60 3.40 -3.66 -21.05
C ARG A 60 3.72 -2.17 -21.06
N GLN A 61 2.75 -1.33 -20.69
CA GLN A 61 2.95 0.11 -20.67
C GLN A 61 4.08 0.52 -19.71
N LEU A 62 4.13 -0.07 -18.51
CA LEU A 62 5.21 0.21 -17.55
C LEU A 62 6.58 -0.12 -18.14
N ARG A 63 6.73 -1.24 -18.85
CA ARG A 63 7.98 -1.61 -19.54
C ARG A 63 8.33 -0.63 -20.66
N ASP A 64 7.33 -0.16 -21.39
CA ASP A 64 7.53 0.79 -22.50
C ASP A 64 7.95 2.17 -21.96
N LEU A 65 7.31 2.64 -20.89
CA LEU A 65 7.63 3.85 -20.11
C LEU A 65 8.99 3.81 -19.41
N GLY A 66 9.68 2.66 -19.43
CA GLY A 66 11.05 2.55 -18.96
C GLY A 66 11.23 1.96 -17.57
N MET A 67 10.22 1.24 -17.05
CA MET A 67 10.41 0.32 -15.93
C MET A 67 11.51 -0.69 -16.30
N GLY A 68 12.64 -0.62 -15.57
CA GLY A 68 13.83 -1.43 -15.82
C GLY A 68 14.82 -0.83 -16.83
N LYS A 69 14.60 0.38 -17.35
CA LYS A 69 15.56 1.13 -18.19
C LYS A 69 16.40 2.10 -17.34
N SER A 70 17.56 2.50 -17.86
CA SER A 70 18.48 3.46 -17.22
C SER A 70 17.85 4.82 -16.90
N SER A 71 16.86 5.26 -17.67
CA SER A 71 16.13 6.51 -17.43
C SER A 71 15.46 6.56 -16.05
N LEU A 72 14.78 5.47 -15.64
CA LEU A 72 14.14 5.39 -14.32
C LEU A 72 15.17 5.35 -13.19
N VAL A 73 16.30 4.67 -13.42
CA VAL A 73 17.40 4.62 -12.45
C VAL A 73 17.93 6.03 -12.17
N GLY A 74 18.10 6.86 -13.21
CA GLY A 74 18.49 8.26 -13.06
C GLY A 74 17.44 9.08 -12.28
N ALA A 75 16.14 8.85 -12.54
CA ALA A 75 15.06 9.50 -11.81
C ALA A 75 15.06 9.16 -10.31
N VAL A 76 15.23 7.89 -9.98
CA VAL A 76 15.32 7.41 -8.58
C VAL A 76 16.56 7.99 -7.90
N GLN A 77 17.72 7.97 -8.55
CA GLN A 77 18.96 8.54 -8.01
C GLN A 77 18.81 10.03 -7.74
N HIS A 78 18.27 10.80 -8.68
CA HIS A 78 18.06 12.24 -8.52
C HIS A 78 17.13 12.57 -7.35
N GLN A 79 16.01 11.86 -7.23
CA GLN A 79 15.06 12.07 -6.13
C GLN A 79 15.64 11.60 -4.78
N GLY A 80 16.45 10.53 -4.79
CA GLY A 80 17.17 10.05 -3.62
C GLY A 80 18.23 11.03 -3.12
N LEU A 81 18.96 11.70 -4.02
CA LEU A 81 19.93 12.74 -3.65
C LEU A 81 19.26 13.93 -2.97
N LYS A 82 18.12 14.40 -3.52
CA LYS A 82 17.32 15.47 -2.90
C LYS A 82 16.81 15.08 -1.51
N LEU A 83 16.30 13.86 -1.38
CA LEU A 83 15.82 13.35 -0.10
C LEU A 83 16.96 13.33 0.93
N ARG A 84 18.15 12.87 0.53
CA ARG A 84 19.34 12.86 1.39
C ARG A 84 19.69 14.26 1.86
N GLU A 85 19.68 15.26 0.97
CA GLU A 85 19.92 16.67 1.33
C GLU A 85 18.90 17.15 2.37
N THR A 86 17.61 16.88 2.18
CA THR A 86 16.57 17.29 3.13
C THR A 86 16.67 16.57 4.48
N ILE A 87 17.18 15.33 4.50
CA ILE A 87 17.46 14.60 5.74
C ILE A 87 18.70 15.19 6.44
N ALA A 88 19.75 15.51 5.67
CA ALA A 88 20.99 16.08 6.19
C ALA A 88 20.75 17.46 6.83
N GLU A 89 19.88 18.30 6.25
CA GLU A 89 19.46 19.58 6.83
C GLU A 89 18.77 19.43 8.20
N LYS A 90 18.18 18.27 8.47
CA LYS A 90 17.47 17.96 9.73
C LYS A 90 18.28 17.07 10.67
N ALA A 91 19.52 16.75 10.28
CA ALA A 91 20.41 15.90 11.07
C ALA A 91 20.69 16.55 12.43
N GLY A 92 20.54 15.77 13.51
CA GLY A 92 20.72 16.24 14.89
C GLY A 92 19.42 16.42 15.68
N THR A 93 18.25 16.32 15.04
CA THR A 93 16.96 16.30 15.73
C THR A 93 16.31 14.92 15.66
N PRO A 94 15.89 14.30 16.79
CA PRO A 94 15.05 13.12 16.75
C PRO A 94 13.68 13.53 16.20
N GLY A 95 13.35 13.02 15.03
CA GLY A 95 12.12 13.36 14.31
C GLY A 95 11.47 12.15 13.67
N MET A 96 10.16 12.22 13.50
CA MET A 96 9.39 11.22 12.76
C MET A 96 9.87 11.16 11.30
N ILE A 97 9.64 10.02 10.67
CA ILE A 97 9.93 9.76 9.26
C ILE A 97 9.49 10.97 8.41
N PRO A 98 10.38 11.61 7.64
CA PRO A 98 10.05 12.83 6.95
C PRO A 98 9.03 12.56 5.84
N HIS A 99 7.96 13.36 5.79
CA HIS A 99 6.96 13.37 4.71
C HIS A 99 7.58 13.45 3.31
N GLN A 100 8.81 13.96 3.22
CA GLN A 100 9.59 14.03 1.99
C GLN A 100 9.78 12.67 1.32
N LEU A 101 9.82 11.56 2.06
CA LEU A 101 9.86 10.22 1.45
C LEU A 101 8.66 9.95 0.54
N ASN A 102 7.45 10.28 0.99
CA ASN A 102 6.24 10.10 0.19
C ASN A 102 6.29 10.97 -1.07
N VAL A 103 6.76 12.21 -0.93
CA VAL A 103 6.92 13.15 -2.06
C VAL A 103 7.95 12.63 -3.06
N THR A 104 9.09 12.11 -2.59
CA THR A 104 10.13 11.49 -3.41
C THR A 104 9.57 10.32 -4.22
N VAL A 105 8.84 9.40 -3.59
CA VAL A 105 8.24 8.23 -4.26
C VAL A 105 7.21 8.66 -5.31
N ILE A 106 6.33 9.61 -4.97
CA ILE A 106 5.30 10.11 -5.90
C ILE A 106 5.94 10.80 -7.09
N ASN A 107 7.01 11.58 -6.89
CA ASN A 107 7.72 12.24 -7.98
C ASN A 107 8.38 11.24 -8.93
N VAL A 108 8.89 10.11 -8.43
CA VAL A 108 9.43 9.03 -9.28
C VAL A 108 8.31 8.38 -10.10
N ILE A 109 7.18 8.06 -9.47
CA ILE A 109 6.02 7.48 -10.16
C ILE A 109 5.47 8.46 -11.21
N TRP A 110 5.36 9.74 -10.86
CA TRP A 110 4.92 10.79 -11.79
C TRP A 110 5.87 10.95 -12.96
N HIS A 111 7.18 10.93 -12.71
CA HIS A 111 8.18 10.97 -13.76
C HIS A 111 8.04 9.80 -14.73
N MET A 112 7.76 8.60 -14.22
CA MET A 112 7.50 7.42 -15.05
C MET A 112 6.25 7.57 -15.92
N VAL A 113 5.16 8.13 -15.39
CA VAL A 113 3.88 8.25 -16.09
C VAL A 113 3.86 9.42 -17.07
N ALA A 114 4.32 10.60 -16.66
CA ALA A 114 4.23 11.83 -17.41
C ALA A 114 5.48 12.14 -18.25
N SER A 115 6.57 11.36 -18.11
CA SER A 115 7.89 11.66 -18.68
C SER A 115 8.37 13.09 -18.38
N ALA A 116 7.84 13.69 -17.31
CA ALA A 116 8.04 15.09 -16.94
C ALA A 116 8.70 15.19 -15.56
N TRP A 117 9.71 16.05 -15.46
CA TRP A 117 10.63 16.10 -14.31
C TRP A 117 10.16 16.97 -13.14
N ARG A 118 9.00 17.62 -13.25
CA ARG A 118 8.45 18.48 -12.20
C ARG A 118 6.93 18.47 -12.24
N VAL A 119 6.29 17.93 -11.20
CA VAL A 119 5.05 18.55 -10.74
C VAL A 119 5.51 19.79 -9.99
N SER A 120 5.27 20.99 -10.54
CA SER A 120 5.38 22.20 -9.73
C SER A 120 4.23 22.15 -8.73
N LEU A 121 4.54 21.67 -7.52
CA LEU A 121 3.56 21.39 -6.47
C LEU A 121 3.03 22.73 -5.93
N GLY A 122 2.07 23.32 -6.62
CA GLY A 122 1.05 24.12 -5.95
C GLY A 122 0.37 23.21 -4.93
N LYS A 123 0.37 23.61 -3.65
CA LYS A 123 -0.15 22.83 -2.52
C LYS A 123 -1.55 22.23 -2.77
N SER A 124 -2.35 22.84 -3.64
CA SER A 124 -3.66 22.35 -4.10
C SER A 124 -3.65 21.05 -4.92
N LEU A 125 -2.66 20.81 -5.78
CA LEU A 125 -2.68 19.63 -6.68
C LEU A 125 -2.09 18.38 -6.03
N LEU A 126 -1.13 18.54 -5.10
CA LEU A 126 -0.75 17.49 -4.14
C LEU A 126 -2.00 16.96 -3.45
N PHE A 127 -2.85 17.87 -2.97
CA PHE A 127 -4.06 17.54 -2.25
C PHE A 127 -4.99 16.66 -3.10
N CYS A 128 -5.25 16.98 -4.37
CA CYS A 128 -6.13 16.16 -5.22
C CYS A 128 -5.58 14.76 -5.55
N ILE A 129 -4.28 14.59 -5.76
CA ILE A 129 -3.70 13.28 -6.13
C ILE A 129 -3.41 12.43 -4.88
N ILE A 130 -3.04 13.08 -3.76
CA ILE A 130 -2.56 12.41 -2.55
C ILE A 130 -3.67 12.21 -1.52
N LEU A 131 -4.68 13.08 -1.42
CA LEU A 131 -5.78 12.90 -0.46
C LEU A 131 -6.45 11.53 -0.53
N PRO A 132 -6.80 10.97 -1.71
CA PRO A 132 -7.41 9.64 -1.71
C PRO A 132 -6.44 8.57 -1.19
N VAL A 133 -5.13 8.74 -1.37
CA VAL A 133 -4.13 7.75 -0.94
C VAL A 133 -3.73 7.91 0.55
N LEU A 134 -3.58 9.14 1.05
CA LEU A 134 -3.19 9.41 2.44
C LEU A 134 -4.38 9.50 3.41
N SER A 135 -5.56 9.96 2.97
CA SER A 135 -6.76 9.96 3.83
C SER A 135 -7.19 8.52 4.16
N ILE A 136 -7.09 7.62 3.19
CA ILE A 136 -7.39 6.20 3.39
C ILE A 136 -6.31 5.52 4.21
N SER A 137 -5.03 5.89 4.06
CA SER A 137 -3.97 5.37 4.92
C SER A 137 -4.20 5.76 6.39
N SER A 138 -4.62 6.99 6.70
CA SER A 138 -4.94 7.40 8.08
C SER A 138 -6.21 6.74 8.62
N ILE A 139 -7.25 6.57 7.81
CA ILE A 139 -8.51 5.91 8.23
C ILE A 139 -8.33 4.39 8.39
N LEU A 140 -7.51 3.76 7.54
CA LEU A 140 -7.18 2.34 7.61
C LEU A 140 -6.21 2.07 8.78
N PHE A 141 -5.21 2.92 9.00
CA PHE A 141 -4.28 2.76 10.12
C PHE A 141 -4.96 2.93 11.48
N ILE A 142 -5.93 3.83 11.62
CA ILE A 142 -6.69 4.01 12.88
C ILE A 142 -7.62 2.82 13.13
N LYS A 143 -8.36 2.33 12.12
CA LYS A 143 -9.26 1.16 12.32
C LYS A 143 -8.53 -0.16 12.53
N GLU A 144 -7.34 -0.32 11.96
CA GLU A 144 -6.56 -1.57 12.03
C GLU A 144 -5.68 -1.63 13.30
N PHE A 145 -5.21 -0.48 13.82
CA PHE A 145 -4.55 -0.43 15.14
C PHE A 145 -5.52 -0.58 16.32
N ASP A 146 -6.70 0.04 16.29
CA ASP A 146 -7.67 -0.08 17.39
C ASP A 146 -8.22 -1.52 17.52
N GLY A 147 -8.42 -2.21 16.38
CA GLY A 147 -8.88 -3.59 16.36
C GLY A 147 -7.83 -4.61 16.81
N CYS A 148 -6.56 -4.37 16.47
CA CYS A 148 -5.44 -5.27 16.82
C CYS A 148 -4.99 -5.08 18.28
N PHE A 149 -5.03 -3.86 18.82
CA PHE A 149 -4.69 -3.60 20.23
C PHE A 149 -5.73 -4.23 21.18
N SER A 150 -7.01 -4.21 20.80
CA SER A 150 -8.09 -4.82 21.59
C SER A 150 -8.00 -6.34 21.67
N SER A 151 -7.55 -7.02 20.61
CA SER A 151 -7.40 -8.48 20.59
C SER A 151 -6.12 -8.97 21.28
N LEU A 152 -5.03 -8.20 21.25
CA LEU A 152 -3.79 -8.50 21.99
C LEU A 152 -3.92 -8.32 23.51
N GLN A 153 -4.75 -7.38 23.97
CA GLN A 153 -5.05 -7.22 25.41
C GLN A 153 -5.99 -8.33 25.94
N ALA A 154 -6.83 -8.90 25.08
CA ALA A 154 -7.72 -10.01 25.44
C ALA A 154 -6.98 -11.36 25.57
N ASP A 155 -5.97 -11.63 24.73
CA ASP A 155 -5.18 -12.86 24.82
C ASP A 155 -4.20 -12.85 26.02
N SER A 156 -3.63 -11.70 26.34
CA SER A 156 -2.70 -11.56 27.48
C SER A 156 -3.36 -11.63 28.86
N SER A 157 -4.67 -11.35 28.95
CA SER A 157 -5.47 -11.49 30.17
C SER A 157 -6.05 -12.90 30.38
N MET A 158 -6.26 -13.66 29.29
CA MET A 158 -6.76 -15.04 29.34
C MET A 158 -5.64 -16.08 29.56
N GLN A 159 -4.40 -15.76 29.21
CA GLN A 159 -3.25 -16.63 29.50
C GLN A 159 -2.89 -16.61 31.00
N LYS A 160 -2.99 -15.45 31.66
CA LYS A 160 -2.71 -15.34 33.10
C LYS A 160 -3.67 -16.13 33.99
N THR A 161 -4.93 -16.34 33.58
CA THR A 161 -5.92 -17.08 34.39
C THR A 161 -5.83 -18.60 34.28
N LYS A 162 -5.18 -19.15 33.24
CA LYS A 162 -4.94 -20.60 33.13
C LYS A 162 -3.77 -21.08 33.99
N ASP A 163 -2.80 -20.21 34.24
CA ASP A 163 -1.62 -20.53 35.05
C ASP A 163 -1.95 -20.56 36.57
N TYR A 164 -3.05 -19.93 37.02
CA TYR A 164 -3.51 -20.01 38.42
C TYR A 164 -4.48 -21.17 38.71
N MET A 165 -4.95 -21.89 37.70
CA MET A 165 -5.89 -23.02 37.83
C MET A 165 -5.21 -24.38 37.60
N SER A 166 -3.88 -24.40 37.43
CA SER A 166 -3.07 -25.60 37.21
C SER A 166 -2.03 -25.85 38.31
N LEU A 167 -2.22 -25.23 39.49
CA LEU A 167 -1.59 -25.60 40.76
C LEU A 167 -2.63 -26.15 41.73
#